data_AF-A0A4Q3G055-F1
#
_entry.id   AF-A0A4Q3G055-F1
#
_cell.length_a   1.000
_cell.length_b   1.000
_cell.length_c   1.000
_cell.angle_alpha   90.00
_cell.angle_beta   90.00
_cell.angle_gamma   90.00
#
_symmetry.space_group_name_H-M   'P 1'
#
loop_
_entity.id
_entity.type
_entity.pdbx_description
1 polymer ?
#
loop_
_entity_poly.entity_id
_entity_poly.type
_entity_poly.pdbx_seq_one_letter_code
_entity_poly.pdbx_strand_id
1 'polypeptide(L)'
;GNLISNTVLVVVGLSHSLHTAVASLVFLVTIHKLEYFLNAKIIGHHIDARAWELLAAMLVMEAVFGVPGVIAAPVLYAYLKRELSDNDLV
;
A
#
# COMPACT_ATOMS: atom_id res chain seq x y z
N GLY A 1 11.19 5.76 1.55
CA GLY A 1 12.39 4.98 1.18
C GLY A 1 12.30 4.40 -0.21
N ASN A 2 11.23 3.66 -0.52
CA ASN A 2 11.08 2.86 -1.74
C ASN A 2 11.19 3.69 -3.04
N LEU A 3 10.36 4.73 -3.25
CA LEU A 3 10.32 5.47 -4.52
C LEU A 3 11.65 6.11 -4.95
N ILE A 4 12.34 6.83 -4.06
CA ILE A 4 13.62 7.50 -4.41
C ILE A 4 14.70 6.44 -4.70
N SER A 5 14.82 5.41 -3.86
CA SER A 5 15.78 4.34 -4.06
C SER A 5 15.50 3.55 -5.35
N ASN A 6 14.23 3.27 -5.63
CA ASN A 6 13.77 2.54 -6.82
C ASN A 6 14.05 3.33 -8.10
N THR A 7 13.80 4.64 -8.09
CA THR A 7 14.14 5.52 -9.21
C THR A 7 15.64 5.53 -9.47
N VAL A 8 16.47 5.62 -8.43
CA VAL A 8 17.93 5.54 -8.58
C VAL A 8 18.36 4.18 -9.15
N LEU A 9 17.78 3.08 -8.67
CA LEU A 9 18.11 1.72 -9.12
C LEU A 9 17.75 1.47 -10.60
N VAL A 10 16.62 2.01 -11.06
CA VAL A 10 16.23 1.95 -12.48
C VAL A 10 17.14 2.83 -13.34
N VAL A 11 17.49 4.04 -12.89
CA VAL A 11 18.41 4.94 -13.60
C VAL A 11 19.81 4.33 -13.73
N VAL A 12 20.34 3.75 -12.65
CA VAL A 12 21.62 3.04 -12.68
C VAL A 12 21.54 1.80 -13.58
N GLY A 13 20.43 1.06 -13.54
CA GLY A 13 20.19 -0.11 -14.40
C GLY A 13 20.18 0.23 -15.89
N LEU A 14 19.56 1.36 -16.26
CA LEU A 14 19.55 1.88 -17.64
C LEU A 14 20.95 2.23 -18.13
N SER A 15 21.80 2.79 -17.26
CA SER A 15 23.20 3.10 -17.57
C SER A 15 24.06 1.87 -17.83
N HIS A 16 23.68 0.70 -17.30
CA HIS A 16 24.41 -0.56 -17.51
C HIS A 16 23.92 -1.32 -18.75
N SER A 17 22.61 -1.58 -18.86
CA SER A 17 21.97 -2.16 -20.06
C SER A 17 20.45 -2.12 -19.96
N LEU A 18 19.75 -2.13 -21.10
CA LEU A 18 18.28 -2.17 -21.13
C LEU A 18 17.73 -3.43 -20.41
N HIS A 19 18.41 -4.57 -20.53
CA HIS A 19 18.00 -5.82 -19.89
C HIS A 19 18.07 -5.72 -18.36
N THR A 20 19.14 -5.13 -17.81
CA THR A 20 19.27 -4.90 -16.35
C THR A 20 18.23 -3.91 -15.83
N ALA A 21 17.88 -2.87 -16.60
CA ALA A 21 16.84 -1.93 -16.23
C ALA A 21 15.45 -2.59 -16.16
N VAL A 22 15.12 -3.43 -17.14
CA VAL A 22 13.84 -4.16 -17.15
C VAL A 22 13.79 -5.16 -15.99
N ALA A 23 14.89 -5.90 -15.75
CA ALA A 23 14.96 -6.84 -14.64
C ALA A 23 14.80 -6.14 -13.27
N SER A 24 15.45 -5.00 -13.06
CA SER A 24 15.32 -4.24 -11.82
C SER A 24 13.91 -3.65 -11.65
N LEU A 25 13.29 -3.14 -12.71
CA LEU A 25 11.92 -2.63 -12.67
C LEU A 25 10.92 -3.73 -12.30
N VAL A 26 11.02 -4.92 -12.92
CA VAL A 26 10.16 -6.06 -12.61
C VAL A 26 10.33 -6.50 -11.15
N PHE A 27 11.58 -6.59 -10.69
CA PHE A 27 11.88 -6.94 -9.30
C PHE A 27 11.26 -5.93 -8.32
N LEU A 28 11.44 -4.62 -8.58
CA LEU A 28 10.94 -3.55 -7.73
C LEU A 28 9.41 -3.52 -7.67
N VAL A 29 8.72 -3.63 -8.80
CA VAL A 29 7.26 -3.69 -8.85
C VAL A 29 6.74 -4.91 -8.07
N THR A 30 7.42 -6.06 -8.19
CA THR A 30 7.03 -7.30 -7.50
C THR A 30 7.18 -7.16 -5.99
N ILE A 31 8.34 -6.72 -5.51
CA ILE A 31 8.59 -6.53 -4.07
C ILE A 31 7.63 -5.50 -3.48
N HIS A 32 7.41 -4.39 -4.18
CA HIS A 32 6.52 -3.35 -3.69
C HIS A 32 5.07 -3.84 -3.56
N LYS A 33 4.60 -4.64 -4.53
CA LYS A 33 3.25 -5.22 -4.47
C LYS A 33 3.11 -6.28 -3.37
N LEU A 34 4.16 -7.07 -3.14
CA LEU A 34 4.22 -8.00 -2.01
C LEU A 34 4.19 -7.29 -0.66
N GLU A 35 4.91 -6.17 -0.53
CA GLU A 35 4.91 -5.33 0.68
C GLU A 35 3.50 -4.79 0.97
N TYR A 36 2.78 -4.29 -0.04
CA TYR A 36 1.39 -3.86 0.13
C TYR A 36 0.47 -4.99 0.58
N PHE A 37 0.63 -6.19 0.01
CA PHE A 37 -0.19 -7.35 0.40
C PHE A 37 0.10 -7.79 1.83
N LEU A 38 1.38 -7.81 2.22
CA LEU A 38 1.80 -8.14 3.59
C LEU A 38 1.32 -7.08 4.57
N ASN A 39 1.45 -5.79 4.26
CA ASN A 39 0.93 -4.71 5.10
C ASN A 39 -0.58 -4.83 5.27
N ALA A 40 -1.34 -5.04 4.18
CA ALA A 40 -2.79 -5.22 4.27
C ALA A 40 -3.18 -6.44 5.12
N LYS A 41 -2.43 -7.54 5.03
CA LYS A 41 -2.68 -8.76 5.83
C LYS A 41 -2.31 -8.58 7.31
N ILE A 42 -1.16 -7.97 7.61
CA ILE A 42 -0.67 -7.77 8.98
C ILE A 42 -1.53 -6.73 9.72
N ILE A 43 -1.80 -5.60 9.07
CA ILE A 43 -2.65 -4.54 9.62
C ILE A 43 -4.09 -5.04 9.71
N GLY A 44 -4.63 -5.70 8.68
CA GLY A 44 -5.97 -6.26 8.72
C GLY A 44 -6.19 -7.21 9.90
N HIS A 45 -5.22 -8.07 10.21
CA HIS A 45 -5.29 -8.97 11.35
C HIS A 45 -5.24 -8.23 12.72
N HIS A 46 -4.63 -7.05 12.83
CA HIS A 46 -4.59 -6.29 14.09
C HIS A 46 -5.89 -5.53 14.40
N ILE A 47 -6.71 -5.24 13.39
CA ILE A 47 -7.95 -4.46 13.50
C ILE A 47 -9.18 -5.28 13.05
N ASP A 48 -9.06 -6.61 13.04
CA ASP A 48 -10.09 -7.56 12.62
C ASP A 48 -10.71 -7.20 11.24
N ALA A 49 -9.93 -6.55 10.39
CA ALA A 49 -10.36 -6.04 9.10
C ALA A 49 -9.98 -7.04 8.01
N ARG A 50 -10.95 -7.42 7.17
CA ARG A 50 -10.67 -8.25 6.00
C ARG A 50 -9.88 -7.44 4.98
N ALA A 51 -8.96 -8.11 4.28
CA ALA A 51 -8.08 -7.44 3.31
C ALA A 51 -8.84 -6.62 2.24
N TRP A 52 -10.04 -7.07 1.84
CA TRP A 52 -10.86 -6.35 0.87
C TRP A 52 -11.50 -5.07 1.42
N GLU A 53 -11.80 -4.99 2.73
CA GLU A 53 -12.36 -3.79 3.37
C GLU A 53 -11.32 -2.68 3.41
N LEU A 54 -10.09 -3.03 3.79
CA LEU A 54 -8.94 -2.11 3.77
C LEU A 54 -8.61 -1.65 2.34
N LEU A 55 -8.66 -2.54 1.34
CA LEU A 55 -8.46 -2.17 -0.06
C LEU A 55 -9.54 -1.19 -0.55
N ALA A 56 -10.81 -1.44 -0.22
CA ALA A 56 -11.90 -0.54 -0.56
C ALA A 56 -11.72 0.84 0.11
N ALA A 57 -11.35 0.86 1.39
CA ALA A 57 -11.07 2.10 2.11
C ALA A 57 -9.90 2.90 1.49
N MET A 58 -8.83 2.21 1.08
CA MET A 58 -7.70 2.84 0.37
C MET A 58 -8.14 3.46 -0.96
N LEU A 59 -8.94 2.77 -1.77
CA LEU A 59 -9.44 3.28 -3.05
C LEU A 59 -10.35 4.50 -2.87
N VAL A 60 -11.26 4.46 -1.89
CA VAL A 60 -12.16 5.58 -1.59
C VAL A 60 -11.35 6.80 -1.14
N MET A 61 -10.41 6.60 -0.21
CA MET A 61 -9.58 7.69 0.28
C MET A 61 -8.64 8.24 -0.79
N GLU A 62 -8.14 7.40 -1.69
CA GLU A 62 -7.38 7.84 -2.86
C GLU A 62 -8.23 8.72 -3.78
N ALA A 63 -9.48 8.32 -4.05
CA ALA A 63 -10.37 9.11 -4.91
C ALA A 63 -10.70 10.48 -4.29
N VAL A 64 -10.77 10.59 -2.96
CA VAL A 64 -11.12 11.85 -2.28
C VAL A 64 -9.89 12.73 -2.03
N PHE A 65 -8.76 12.15 -1.62
CA PHE A 65 -7.58 12.89 -1.13
C PHE A 65 -6.30 12.63 -1.93
N GLY A 66 -6.32 11.75 -2.93
CA GLY A 66 -5.14 11.34 -3.69
C GLY A 66 -4.18 10.44 -2.90
N VAL A 67 -2.90 10.52 -3.22
CA VAL A 67 -1.83 9.72 -2.58
C VAL A 67 -1.83 9.82 -1.04
N PRO A 68 -2.04 11.00 -0.40
CA PRO A 68 -2.19 11.10 1.05
C PRO A 68 -3.34 10.25 1.62
N GLY A 69 -4.43 10.10 0.85
CA GLY A 69 -5.60 9.31 1.23
C GLY A 69 -5.29 7.83 1.43
N VAL A 70 -4.47 7.24 0.55
CA VAL A 70 -4.04 5.84 0.67
C VAL A 70 -3.29 5.60 1.98
N ILE A 71 -2.48 6.57 2.43
CA ILE A 71 -1.72 6.49 3.68
C ILE A 71 -2.65 6.63 4.89
N ALA A 72 -3.65 7.50 4.82
CA ALA A 72 -4.60 7.75 5.90
C ALA A 72 -5.69 6.68 6.03
N ALA A 73 -5.99 5.95 4.95
CA ALA A 73 -7.09 4.98 4.89
C ALA A 73 -7.08 3.90 5.98
N PRO A 74 -5.95 3.25 6.32
CA PRO A 74 -5.94 2.22 7.36
C PRO A 74 -6.26 2.79 8.74
N VAL A 75 -5.76 4.00 9.02
CA VAL A 75 -5.99 4.68 10.31
C VAL A 75 -7.45 5.10 10.44
N LEU A 76 -8.00 5.71 9.39
CA LEU A 76 -9.41 6.13 9.37
C LEU A 76 -10.35 4.93 9.41
N TYR A 77 -10.08 3.87 8.65
CA TYR A 77 -10.89 2.65 8.69
C TYR A 77 -10.87 2.00 10.08
N ALA A 78 -9.70 1.89 10.70
CA ALA A 78 -9.58 1.37 12.07
C ALA A 78 -10.36 2.19 13.09
N TYR A 79 -10.27 3.52 13.00
CA TYR A 79 -11.01 4.43 13.87
C TYR A 79 -12.52 4.31 13.66
N LEU A 80 -12.99 4.31 12.40
CA LEU A 80 -14.41 4.19 12.07
C LEU A 80 -14.99 2.86 12.56
N LYS A 81 -14.26 1.76 12.33
CA LYS A 81 -14.69 0.42 12.76
C LYS A 81 -14.78 0.33 14.28
N ARG A 82 -13.81 0.90 14.98
CA ARG A 82 -13.83 0.98 16.45
C ARG A 82 -15.03 1.78 16.94
N GLU A 83 -15.29 2.95 16.38
CA GLU A 83 -16.44 3.79 16.77
C GLU A 83 -17.76 3.05 16.56
N LEU A 84 -17.90 2.33 15.44
CA LEU A 84 -19.09 1.54 15.18
C LEU A 84 -19.28 0.37 16.14
N SER A 85 -18.21 -0.36 16.48
CA SER A 85 -18.28 -1.42 17.50
C SER A 85 -18.53 -0.88 18.90
N ASP A 86 -17.95 0.27 19.25
CA ASP A 86 -18.19 0.93 20.55
C ASP A 86 -19.67 1.37 20.70
N ASN A 87 -20.36 1.60 19.57
CA ASN A 87 -21.80 1.90 19.51
C ASN A 87 -22.69 0.68 19.21
N ASP A 88 -22.14 -0.54 19.21
CA ASP A 88 -22.85 -1.80 18.95
C ASP A 88 -23.55 -1.87 17.57
N LEU A 89 -22.96 -1.19 16.58
CA LEU A 89 -23.47 -1.13 15.19
C LEU A 89 -22.85 -2.19 14.26
N VAL A 90 -21.72 -2.81 14.66
CA VAL A 90 -21.02 -3.92 13.98
C VAL A 90 -20.15 -4.71 14.93
#